data_AF-A0A945YJF6-F1
#
_entry.id   AF-A0A945YJF6-F1
#
_cell.length_a   1.000
_cell.length_b   1.000
_cell.length_c   1.000
_cell.angle_alpha   90.00
_cell.angle_beta   90.00
_cell.angle_gamma   90.00
#
_symmetry.space_group_name_H-M   'P 1'
#
loop_
_entity.id
_entity.type
_entity.pdbx_description
1 polymer ?
#
loop_
_entity_poly.entity_id
_entity_poly.type
_entity_poly.pdbx_seq_one_letter_code
_entity_poly.pdbx_strand_id
1 'polypeptide(L)' 'TNPDVIQKEVGEILMGFGEGSGHVFNLGHGVSQFTPPENVHALVEAVHDQSPRYHR' A
#
# COMPACT_ATOMS: atom_id res chain seq x y z
N THR A 1 13.04 -3.59 -7.81
CA THR A 1 11.56 -3.53 -7.88
C THR A 1 11.18 -2.21 -8.52
N ASN A 2 10.09 -2.15 -9.28
CA ASN A 2 9.62 -0.90 -9.89
C ASN A 2 8.59 -0.23 -8.95
N PRO A 3 8.80 1.02 -8.50
CA PRO A 3 7.84 1.76 -7.68
C PRO A 3 6.42 1.81 -8.27
N ASP A 4 6.29 1.87 -9.59
CA ASP A 4 4.98 1.91 -10.27
C ASP A 4 4.14 0.66 -9.96
N VAL A 5 4.80 -0.50 -9.84
CA VAL A 5 4.12 -1.75 -9.49
C VAL A 5 3.61 -1.68 -8.05
N ILE A 6 4.39 -1.13 -7.13
CA ILE A 6 3.98 -0.98 -5.72
C ILE A 6 2.73 -0.10 -5.63
N GLN A 7 2.73 1.04 -6.33
CA GLN A 7 1.58 1.95 -6.36
C GLN A 7 0.33 1.29 -6.95
N LYS A 8 0.48 0.53 -8.04
CA LYS A 8 -0.61 -0.21 -8.66
C LYS A 8 -1.22 -1.24 -7.70
N GLU A 9 -0.40 -2.09 -7.09
CA GLU A 9 -0.87 -3.16 -6.21
C GLU A 9 -1.52 -2.62 -4.92
N VAL A 10 -0.99 -1.53 -4.35
CA VAL A 10 -1.65 -0.81 -3.24
C VAL A 10 -3.05 -0.35 -3.65
N GLY A 11 -3.17 0.22 -4.85
CA GLY A 11 -4.45 0.65 -5.38
C GLY A 11 -5.47 -0.47 -5.53
N GLU A 12 -5.04 -1.64 -6.00
CA GLU A 12 -5.89 -2.83 -6.13
C GLU A 12 -6.35 -3.36 -4.77
N ILE A 13 -5.46 -3.42 -3.77
CA ILE A 13 -5.82 -3.87 -2.42
C ILE A 13 -6.79 -2.89 -1.74
N LEU A 14 -6.55 -1.58 -1.84
CA LEU A 14 -7.45 -0.57 -1.28
C LEU A 14 -8.82 -0.61 -1.95
N MET A 15 -8.86 -0.77 -3.28
CA MET A 15 -10.11 -0.94 -4.03
C MET A 15 -10.86 -2.21 -3.62
N GLY A 16 -10.15 -3.30 -3.37
CA GLY A 16 -10.73 -4.57 -2.93
C GLY A 16 -11.38 -4.49 -1.55
N PHE A 17 -10.85 -3.68 -0.62
CA PHE A 17 -11.50 -3.40 0.65
C PHE A 17 -12.69 -2.44 0.49
N GLY A 18 -12.53 -1.34 -0.25
CA GLY A 18 -13.59 -0.38 -0.55
C GLY A 18 -13.71 0.77 0.45
N GLU A 19 -14.90 1.41 0.47
CA GLU A 19 -15.17 2.60 1.29
C GLU A 19 -15.38 2.28 2.77
N GLY A 20 -15.01 3.21 3.65
CA GLY A 20 -15.31 3.16 5.08
C GLY A 20 -14.09 2.89 5.96
N SER A 21 -14.31 2.80 7.27
CA SER A 21 -13.25 2.57 8.26
C SER A 21 -13.06 1.08 8.57
N GLY A 22 -11.90 0.72 9.15
CA GLY A 22 -11.66 -0.63 9.68
C GLY A 22 -10.58 -1.43 8.94
N HIS A 23 -10.01 -0.86 7.86
CA HIS A 23 -8.85 -1.43 7.19
C HIS A 23 -7.55 -0.86 7.78
N VAL A 24 -6.71 -1.75 8.29
CA VAL A 24 -5.31 -1.44 8.58
C VAL A 24 -4.47 -2.14 7.51
N PHE A 25 -3.92 -1.36 6.59
CA PHE A 25 -3.07 -1.90 5.53
C PHE A 25 -1.82 -2.52 6.15
N ASN A 26 -1.46 -3.72 5.71
CA ASN A 26 -0.25 -4.40 6.16
C ASN A 26 0.21 -5.44 5.13
N LEU A 27 1.40 -5.98 5.34
CA LEU A 27 1.89 -7.14 4.62
C LEU A 27 1.39 -8.43 5.30
N GLY A 28 1.21 -9.49 4.52
CA GLY A 28 0.87 -10.82 5.05
C GLY A 28 2.04 -11.53 5.77
N HIS A 29 3.25 -10.99 5.67
CA HIS A 29 4.47 -11.50 6.29
C HIS A 29 5.47 -10.36 6.56
N GLY A 30 6.56 -10.64 7.26
CA GLY A 30 7.62 -9.65 7.51
C GLY A 30 8.38 -9.25 6.23
N VAL A 31 8.80 -7.99 6.13
CA VAL A 31 9.60 -7.49 4.99
C VAL A 31 10.88 -8.32 4.84
N SER A 32 11.19 -8.77 3.62
CA SER A 32 12.44 -9.47 3.33
C SER A 32 13.65 -8.55 3.56
N GLN A 33 14.71 -9.06 4.17
CA GLN A 33 15.97 -8.30 4.39
C GLN A 33 16.62 -7.81 3.09
N PHE A 34 16.28 -8.42 1.95
CA PHE A 34 16.78 -8.04 0.63
C PHE A 34 15.92 -6.96 -0.04
N THR A 35 14.87 -6.48 0.62
CA THR A 35 14.01 -5.43 0.10
C THR A 35 14.74 -4.09 0.20
N PRO A 36 14.96 -3.38 -0.93
CA PRO A 36 15.48 -2.02 -0.88
C PRO A 36 14.56 -1.12 -0.03
N PRO A 37 15.09 -0.33 0.92
CA PRO A 37 14.29 0.56 1.78
C PRO A 37 13.38 1.51 1.01
N GLU A 38 13.80 1.94 -0.19
CA GLU A 38 13.05 2.84 -1.07
C GLU A 38 11.72 2.22 -1.52
N ASN A 39 11.65 0.89 -1.65
CA ASN A 39 10.40 0.21 -1.98
C ASN A 39 9.44 0.19 -0.79
N VAL A 40 9.96 0.07 0.44
CA VAL A 40 9.14 0.17 1.65
C VAL A 40 8.60 1.59 1.79
N HIS A 41 9.43 2.59 1.47
CA HIS A 41 8.99 3.98 1.45
C HIS A 41 7.89 4.22 0.42
N ALA A 42 8.08 3.76 -0.82
CA ALA A 42 7.07 3.87 -1.88
C ALA A 42 5.75 3.16 -1.52
N LEU A 43 5.81 2.04 -0.79
CA LEU A 43 4.61 1.35 -0.28
C LEU A 43 3.84 2.24 0.71
N VAL A 44 4.55 2.83 1.67
CA VAL A 44 3.95 3.69 2.70
C VAL A 44 3.34 4.95 2.08
N GLU A 45 4.07 5.61 1.16
CA GLU A 45 3.56 6.77 0.43
C GLU A 45 2.31 6.42 -0.38
N ALA A 46 2.34 5.32 -1.15
CA ALA A 46 1.19 4.90 -1.95
C ALA A 46 -0.06 4.65 -1.09
N VAL A 47 0.09 4.06 0.10
CA VAL A 47 -1.05 3.83 1.01
C VAL A 47 -1.61 5.15 1.52
N HIS A 48 -0.76 6.09 1.95
CA HIS A 48 -1.22 7.39 2.45
C HIS A 48 -1.81 8.28 1.36
N ASP A 49 -1.30 8.23 0.13
CA ASP A 49 -1.78 9.05 -0.98
C ASP A 49 -3.11 8.54 -1.55
N GLN A 50 -3.28 7.21 -1.59
CA GLN A 50 -4.42 6.61 -2.27
C GLN A 50 -5.58 6.22 -1.34
N SER A 51 -5.35 6.02 -0.04
CA SER A 51 -6.42 5.67 0.91
C SER A 51 -7.43 6.78 1.19
N PRO A 52 -7.11 8.09 1.19
CA PRO A 52 -8.06 9.14 1.56
C PRO A 52 -9.33 9.16 0.72
N ARG A 53 -9.27 8.77 -0.56
CA ARG A 53 -10.47 8.72 -1.44
C ARG A 53 -11.55 7.73 -0.96
N TYR A 54 -11.19 6.78 -0.10
CA TYR A 54 -12.10 5.76 0.46
C TYR A 54 -12.66 6.15 1.83
N HIS A 55 -12.26 7.31 2.38
CA HIS A 55 -12.70 7.82 3.68
C HIS A 55 -13.27 9.23 3.48
N ARG A 56 -14.60 9.36 3.48
CA ARG A 56 -15.31 10.65 3.43
C ARG A 56 -15.73 11.09 4.82
#